data_AF-A0A1H8UEK9-F1
#
_entry.id   AF-A0A1H8UEK9-F1
#
_cell.length_a   1.000
_cell.length_b   1.000
_cell.length_c   1.000
_cell.angle_alpha   90.00
_cell.angle_beta   90.00
_cell.angle_gamma   90.00
#
_symmetry.space_group_name_H-M   'P 1'
#
loop_
_entity.id
_entity.type
_entity.pdbx_description
1 polymer ?
#
loop_
_entity_poly.entity_id
_entity_poly.type
_entity_poly.pdbx_seq_one_letter_code
_entity_poly.pdbx_strand_id
1 'polypeptide(L)' 'MITEDDKIADVLNQYPILKEHLLQRSPKFANLNNPIIFNTVGKFARIKDVAKNTGEDLTEFLDFLNQHKD' A
#
# COMPACT_ATOMS: atom_id res chain seq x y z
N MET A 1 -4.81 -11.67 6.21
CA MET A 1 -3.92 -10.86 7.07
C MET A 1 -2.82 -10.37 6.16
N ILE A 2 -2.60 -9.06 6.10
CA ILE A 2 -1.57 -8.45 5.26
C ILE A 2 -0.27 -8.43 6.06
N THR A 3 0.84 -8.81 5.41
CA THR A 3 2.17 -8.95 5.99
C THR A 3 3.19 -8.09 5.25
N GLU A 4 4.38 -7.91 5.82
CA GLU A 4 5.43 -7.05 5.24
C GLU A 4 5.94 -7.53 3.88
N ASP A 5 5.77 -8.82 3.57
CA ASP A 5 6.27 -9.47 2.36
C ASP A 5 5.24 -9.50 1.22
N ASP A 6 3.99 -9.14 1.50
CA ASP A 6 2.94 -9.05 0.50
C ASP A 6 3.26 -7.92 -0.50
N LYS A 7 2.87 -8.13 -1.75
CA LYS A 7 3.03 -7.11 -2.79
C LYS A 7 1.89 -6.10 -2.68
N ILE A 8 2.22 -4.80 -2.76
CA ILE A 8 1.21 -3.74 -2.67
C ILE A 8 0.16 -3.85 -3.77
N ALA A 9 0.54 -4.28 -4.98
CA ALA A 9 -0.44 -4.49 -6.05
C ALA A 9 -1.43 -5.61 -5.73
N ASP A 10 -0.97 -6.72 -5.17
CA ASP A 10 -1.85 -7.86 -4.84
C ASP A 10 -2.81 -7.47 -3.70
N VAL A 11 -2.29 -6.80 -2.68
CA VAL A 11 -3.11 -6.25 -1.56
C VAL A 11 -4.19 -5.30 -2.07
N LEU A 12 -3.84 -4.33 -2.92
CA LEU A 12 -4.80 -3.35 -3.42
C LEU A 12 -5.76 -3.89 -4.49
N ASN A 13 -5.43 -5.02 -5.12
CA ASN A 13 -6.36 -5.75 -5.97
C ASN A 13 -7.35 -6.56 -5.13
N GLN A 14 -6.89 -7.15 -4.03
CA GLN A 14 -7.73 -7.92 -3.11
C GLN A 14 -8.64 -7.03 -2.27
N TYR A 15 -8.16 -5.86 -1.86
CA TYR A 15 -8.88 -4.90 -1.01
C TYR A 15 -8.86 -3.49 -1.65
N PRO A 16 -9.70 -3.23 -2.68
CA PRO A 16 -9.65 -1.98 -3.43
C PRO A 16 -9.92 -0.73 -2.59
N ILE A 17 -10.69 -0.84 -1.50
CA ILE A 17 -11.02 0.25 -0.57
C ILE A 17 -9.78 0.88 0.06
N LEU A 18 -8.71 0.09 0.25
CA LEU A 18 -7.44 0.58 0.80
C LEU A 18 -6.81 1.66 -0.06
N LYS A 19 -7.09 1.73 -1.37
CA LYS A 19 -6.58 2.82 -2.21
C LYS A 19 -7.09 4.17 -1.73
N GLU A 20 -8.38 4.26 -1.41
CA GLU A 20 -8.98 5.50 -0.91
C GLU A 20 -8.40 5.87 0.47
N HIS A 21 -8.33 4.90 1.38
CA HIS A 21 -7.78 5.11 2.72
C HIS A 21 -6.31 5.55 2.71
N LEU A 22 -5.49 4.98 1.83
CA LEU A 22 -4.08 5.37 1.67
C LEU A 22 -3.94 6.82 1.19
N LEU A 23 -4.76 7.24 0.23
CA LEU A 23 -4.73 8.62 -0.28
C LEU A 23 -5.18 9.63 0.76
N GLN A 24 -6.19 9.28 1.56
CA GLN A 24 -6.66 10.09 2.68
C GLN A 24 -5.61 10.20 3.78
N ARG A 25 -4.85 9.12 4.04
CA ARG A 25 -3.77 9.10 5.03
C ARG A 25 -2.62 10.03 4.64
N SER A 26 -2.18 10.00 3.38
CA SER A 26 -1.06 10.84 2.94
C SER A 26 -1.00 11.05 1.42
N PRO A 27 -0.67 12.26 0.95
CA PRO A 27 -0.43 12.50 -0.49
C PRO A 27 0.75 11.70 -1.04
N LYS A 28 1.63 11.15 -0.19
CA LYS A 28 2.73 10.27 -0.61
C LYS A 28 2.25 9.01 -1.33
N PHE A 29 1.02 8.58 -1.08
CA PHE A 29 0.39 7.43 -1.73
C PHE A 29 -0.26 7.76 -3.09
N ALA A 30 -0.25 9.03 -3.54
CA ALA A 30 -0.82 9.43 -4.82
C ALA A 30 -0.26 8.63 -6.02
N ASN A 31 0.99 8.21 -5.94
CA ASN A 31 1.63 7.38 -6.97
C ASN A 31 0.99 6.00 -7.14
N LEU A 32 0.29 5.48 -6.13
CA LEU A 32 -0.44 4.20 -6.22
C LEU A 32 -1.70 4.31 -7.10
N ASN A 33 -2.22 5.52 -7.32
CA ASN A 33 -3.29 5.79 -8.26
C ASN A 33 -2.81 5.96 -9.70
N ASN A 34 -1.50 6.16 -9.91
CA ASN A 34 -0.97 6.26 -11.26
C ASN A 34 -0.89 4.84 -11.85
N PRO A 35 -1.68 4.52 -12.89
CA PRO A 35 -1.75 3.16 -13.43
C PRO A 35 -0.42 2.69 -14.03
N ILE A 36 0.43 3.61 -14.50
CA ILE A 36 1.76 3.26 -15.05
C ILE A 36 2.68 2.83 -13.92
N ILE A 37 2.73 3.59 -12.82
CA ILE A 37 3.56 3.28 -11.65
C ILE A 37 3.08 1.99 -10.98
N PHE A 38 1.76 1.86 -10.80
CA PHE A 38 1.14 0.67 -10.21
C PHE A 38 1.44 -0.60 -11.01
N ASN A 39 1.33 -0.53 -12.35
CA ASN A 39 1.57 -1.68 -13.23
C ASN A 39 3.05 -2.03 -13.45
N THR A 40 3.99 -1.18 -13.04
CA THR A 40 5.42 -1.40 -13.15
C THR A 40 6.04 -1.71 -11.79
N VAL A 41 6.16 -0.70 -10.92
CA VAL A 41 6.80 -0.81 -9.59
C VAL A 41 5.90 -1.54 -8.60
N GLY A 42 4.59 -1.26 -8.61
CA GLY A 42 3.63 -1.85 -7.67
C GLY A 42 3.56 -3.38 -7.70
N LYS A 43 3.88 -4.00 -8.85
CA LYS A 43 3.91 -5.47 -9.01
C LYS A 43 5.06 -6.17 -8.28
N PHE A 44 6.11 -5.43 -7.94
CA PHE A 44 7.30 -5.98 -7.30
C PHE A 44 7.53 -5.40 -5.89
N ALA A 45 7.01 -4.20 -5.62
CA ALA A 45 7.15 -3.55 -4.31
C ALA A 45 6.39 -4.32 -3.23
N ARG A 46 7.12 -4.69 -2.16
CA ARG A 46 6.52 -5.28 -0.95
C ARG A 46 6.05 -4.18 -0.01
N ILE A 47 5.14 -4.51 0.92
CA ILE A 47 4.64 -3.54 1.92
C ILE A 47 5.78 -2.85 2.68
N LYS A 48 6.83 -3.59 3.07
CA LYS A 48 8.02 -2.99 3.71
C LYS A 48 8.75 -1.97 2.86
N ASP A 49 8.81 -2.19 1.54
CA ASP A 49 9.43 -1.25 0.62
C ASP A 49 8.58 0.01 0.48
N VAL A 50 7.25 -0.14 0.47
CA VAL A 50 6.31 0.99 0.43
C VAL A 50 6.41 1.82 1.70
N ALA A 51 6.40 1.19 2.89
CA ALA A 51 6.56 1.88 4.16
C ALA A 51 7.86 2.69 4.19
N LYS A 52 8.99 2.05 3.83
CA LYS A 52 10.29 2.71 3.75
C LYS A 52 10.30 3.89 2.78
N ASN A 53 9.76 3.73 1.57
CA ASN A 53 9.77 4.77 0.54
C ASN A 53 8.84 5.95 0.87
N THR A 54 7.79 5.69 1.64
CA THR A 54 6.85 6.73 2.11
C THR A 54 7.25 7.31 3.48
N GLY A 55 8.25 6.72 4.14
CA GLY A 55 8.70 7.13 5.47
C GLY A 55 7.69 6.81 6.58
N GLU A 56 6.84 5.82 6.36
CA GLU A 56 5.91 5.27 7.35
C GLU A 56 6.65 4.27 8.25
N ASP A 57 6.22 4.18 9.51
CA ASP A 57 6.59 3.04 10.35
C ASP A 57 5.92 1.77 9.83
N LEU A 58 6.68 0.68 9.68
CA LEU A 58 6.18 -0.55 9.08
C LEU A 58 5.09 -1.20 9.93
N THR A 59 5.21 -1.16 11.25
CA THR A 59 4.24 -1.78 12.17
C THR A 59 2.93 -1.02 12.10
N GLU A 60 2.99 0.31 12.24
CA GLU A 60 1.80 1.17 12.15
C GLU A 60 1.13 1.07 10.77
N PHE A 61 1.92 0.90 9.71
CA PHE A 61 1.41 0.75 8.37
C PHE A 61 0.68 -0.59 8.17
N LEU A 62 1.25 -1.69 8.67
CA LEU A 62 0.60 -3.01 8.63
C LEU A 62 -0.69 -3.04 9.44
N ASP A 63 -0.69 -2.43 10.63
CA ASP A 63 -1.88 -2.31 11.47
C ASP A 63 -2.98 -1.54 10.75
N PHE A 64 -2.64 -0.40 10.16
CA PHE A 64 -3.56 0.41 9.37
C PHE A 64 -4.18 -0.41 8.21
N LEU A 65 -3.36 -1.08 7.42
CA LEU A 65 -3.82 -1.89 6.28
C LEU A 65 -4.76 -3.01 6.75
N ASN A 66 -4.43 -3.69 7.85
CA ASN A 66 -5.26 -4.80 8.35
C ASN A 66 -6.58 -4.33 8.98
N GLN A 67 -6.63 -3.10 9.52
CA GLN A 67 -7.84 -2.50 10.10
C GLN A 67 -8.83 -1.95 9.08
N HIS A 68 -8.35 -1.55 7.89
CA HIS A 68 -9.15 -0.83 6.88
C HIS A 68 -9.37 -1.63 5.58
N LYS A 69 -9.09 -2.94 5.59
CA LYS A 69 -9.21 -3.81 4.41
C LYS A 69 -10.66 -4.19 4.04
N ASP A 70 -11.61 -3.93 4.93
CA ASP A 70 -13.03 -4.32 4.84
C ASP A 70 -13.94 -3.08 4.85
#